data_AF-A0A222P3U5-F1
#
_entry.id   AF-A0A222P3U5-F1
#
_cell.length_a   1.000
_cell.length_b   1.000
_cell.length_c   1.000
_cell.angle_alpha   90.00
_cell.angle_beta   90.00
_cell.angle_gamma   90.00
#
_symmetry.space_group_name_H-M   'P 1'
#
loop_
_entity.id
_entity.type
_entity.pdbx_description
1 polymer ?
#
loop_
_entity_poly.entity_id
_entity_poly.type
_entity_poly.pdbx_seq_one_letter_code
_entity_poly.pdbx_strand_id
1 'polypeptide(L)'
;MARDLLIPGLGWAGHVGISTTYMMSPDGMLNDADQVIEVLNEYPVGQINLISDFKSRSKYWGSRYGVSDRGPFGYRVLVEANHQRWWCPKYTNDTNYHVGSGIPNTGTIIECGTWRCDTYAWWAFFSQGVNTMPGKVWLPKVIFNFFPYYNDERIKPINSSDLQEERNLENVTTLELNEMPYEEFQMLMDSPPIHYVSSPSAVQMQFAYDSNLNEVKRGIMIDRLVAEDNEPNLVQKLIKLYNETTNSEVKDKIVQGLMLYNQRHRSLGNYIKDDQPLLKVFFAELLNSKSLTPHTTDDALRGFIDISSPDEILANVPQINKWLSTLNHYPSIMLKYSLLFKSKELQRIYIQSIVDELREANNSDLDSYLFGPLSMGYQGTGKNLLEPESKKVVMDYLKEIKYKYTEKGIKDNPKDFHRATTAPYYFELLKHMSI
;
A
#
# COMPACT_ATOMS: atom_id res chain seq x y z
N MET A 1 -10.29 6.22 15.59
CA MET A 1 -10.22 4.87 14.99
C MET A 1 -11.55 4.18 15.19
N ALA A 2 -12.13 3.63 14.13
CA ALA A 2 -13.30 2.75 14.20
C ALA A 2 -12.89 1.35 13.72
N ARG A 3 -13.40 0.30 14.37
CA ARG A 3 -13.11 -1.10 14.06
C ARG A 3 -14.41 -1.88 13.89
N ASP A 4 -14.44 -2.79 12.92
CA ASP A 4 -15.44 -3.85 12.85
C ASP A 4 -15.22 -4.94 13.95
N LEU A 5 -16.24 -5.17 14.77
CA LEU A 5 -16.26 -6.14 15.88
C LEU A 5 -17.05 -7.42 15.57
N LEU A 6 -17.53 -7.61 14.33
CA LEU A 6 -18.55 -8.62 14.01
C LEU A 6 -18.16 -10.04 14.40
N ILE A 7 -16.89 -10.43 14.29
CA ILE A 7 -16.46 -11.80 14.56
C ILE A 7 -15.05 -11.83 15.18
N PRO A 8 -14.93 -12.00 16.52
CA PRO A 8 -13.67 -12.37 17.15
C PRO A 8 -13.20 -13.72 16.57
N GLY A 9 -11.99 -13.81 16.02
CA GLY A 9 -11.46 -15.07 15.46
C GLY A 9 -11.53 -15.22 13.94
N LEU A 10 -12.18 -14.30 13.20
CA LEU A 10 -12.16 -14.27 11.72
C LEU A 10 -11.29 -13.15 11.15
N GLY A 11 -10.14 -12.88 11.78
CA GLY A 11 -8.84 -12.51 11.22
C GLY A 11 -8.61 -11.50 10.08
N TRP A 12 -9.60 -11.14 9.27
CA TRP A 12 -9.43 -10.39 8.02
C TRP A 12 -10.48 -9.28 7.82
N ALA A 13 -11.64 -9.35 8.48
CA ALA A 13 -12.75 -8.41 8.28
C ALA A 13 -12.80 -7.30 9.36
N GLY A 14 -11.66 -6.83 9.83
CA GLY A 14 -11.58 -5.67 10.72
C GLY A 14 -11.36 -4.40 9.92
N HIS A 15 -12.40 -3.73 9.41
CA HIS A 15 -12.22 -2.45 8.75
C HIS A 15 -11.73 -1.42 9.79
N VAL A 16 -10.46 -1.03 9.70
CA VAL A 16 -9.84 -0.05 10.61
C VAL A 16 -9.50 1.18 9.81
N GLY A 17 -9.94 2.34 10.29
CA GLY A 17 -9.66 3.60 9.64
C GLY A 17 -9.29 4.71 10.60
N ILE A 18 -8.54 5.68 10.09
CA ILE A 18 -8.18 6.91 10.80
C ILE A 18 -9.18 7.98 10.39
N SER A 19 -10.11 8.29 11.31
CA SER A 19 -11.16 9.29 11.11
C SER A 19 -10.63 10.71 11.26
N THR A 20 -11.09 11.61 10.41
CA THR A 20 -10.64 13.01 10.36
C THR A 20 -11.77 13.97 10.01
N THR A 21 -11.63 15.21 10.47
CA THR A 21 -12.23 16.41 9.85
C THR A 21 -11.31 16.93 8.75
N TYR A 22 -11.77 17.82 7.85
CA TYR A 22 -10.93 18.58 6.89
C TYR A 22 -9.41 18.48 7.09
N MET A 23 -8.78 17.59 6.31
CA MET A 23 -7.42 17.07 6.56
C MET A 23 -6.30 18.11 6.55
N MET A 24 -6.53 19.36 6.16
CA MET A 24 -5.47 20.29 5.72
C MET A 24 -5.40 21.59 6.53
N SER A 25 -6.07 21.66 7.69
CA SER A 25 -5.92 22.76 8.65
C SER A 25 -6.04 22.27 10.08
N PRO A 26 -5.14 22.67 11.01
CA PRO A 26 -5.33 22.44 12.44
C PRO A 26 -6.67 22.97 12.97
N ASP A 27 -7.24 24.03 12.37
CA ASP A 27 -8.54 24.58 12.78
C ASP A 27 -9.71 23.64 12.40
N GLY A 28 -9.54 22.87 11.32
CA GLY A 28 -10.51 21.87 10.89
C GLY A 28 -10.70 20.79 11.95
N MET A 29 -9.63 20.46 12.67
CA MET A 29 -9.59 19.44 13.71
C MET A 29 -10.49 19.75 14.91
N LEU A 30 -10.96 20.99 15.08
CA LEU A 30 -11.94 21.36 16.11
C LEU A 30 -13.37 20.86 15.84
N ASN A 31 -13.66 20.38 14.62
CA ASN A 31 -14.99 19.91 14.21
C ASN A 31 -15.18 18.40 14.44
N ASP A 32 -16.37 17.88 14.13
CA ASP A 32 -16.64 16.45 14.15
C ASP A 32 -16.13 15.79 12.87
N ALA A 33 -15.39 14.68 13.02
CA ALA A 33 -14.84 13.95 11.90
C ALA A 33 -15.95 13.45 10.97
N ASP A 34 -15.75 13.62 9.67
CA ASP A 34 -16.67 13.24 8.59
C ASP A 34 -16.00 12.33 7.54
N GLN A 35 -14.66 12.26 7.55
CA GLN A 35 -13.85 11.46 6.64
C GLN A 35 -13.06 10.38 7.39
N VAL A 36 -12.61 9.35 6.67
CA VAL A 36 -11.79 8.27 7.19
C VAL A 36 -10.81 7.79 6.13
N ILE A 37 -9.54 7.63 6.50
CA ILE A 37 -8.59 6.90 5.67
C ILE A 37 -8.72 5.42 6.02
N GLU A 38 -9.06 4.60 5.03
CA GLU A 38 -9.23 3.15 5.16
C GLU A 38 -8.27 2.38 4.25
N VAL A 39 -7.84 1.21 4.71
CA VAL A 39 -7.09 0.24 3.92
C VAL A 39 -7.96 -0.98 3.67
N LEU A 40 -8.04 -1.39 2.39
CA LEU A 40 -8.88 -2.45 1.88
C LEU A 40 -8.05 -3.58 1.27
N ASN A 41 -8.64 -4.77 1.22
CA ASN A 41 -8.11 -5.92 0.48
C ASN A 41 -8.48 -5.90 -1.01
N GLU A 42 -8.97 -4.77 -1.52
CA GLU A 42 -9.39 -4.54 -2.91
C GLU A 42 -8.87 -3.19 -3.40
N TYR A 43 -8.89 -2.95 -4.73
CA TYR A 43 -8.46 -1.67 -5.28
C TYR A 43 -9.55 -0.59 -5.17
N PRO A 44 -9.19 0.66 -4.80
CA PRO A 44 -7.88 1.08 -4.31
C PRO A 44 -7.60 0.55 -2.89
N VAL A 45 -6.39 0.03 -2.66
CA VAL A 45 -5.99 -0.56 -1.36
C VAL A 45 -6.00 0.49 -0.24
N GLY A 46 -5.73 1.75 -0.53
CA GLY A 46 -5.84 2.84 0.44
C GLY A 46 -6.71 3.98 -0.10
N GLN A 47 -7.77 4.35 0.62
CA GLN A 47 -8.68 5.42 0.19
C GLN A 47 -9.11 6.35 1.33
N ILE A 48 -9.49 7.57 0.98
CA ILE A 48 -10.27 8.45 1.87
C ILE A 48 -11.74 8.19 1.55
N ASN A 49 -12.54 7.96 2.58
CA ASN A 49 -13.97 7.70 2.48
C ASN A 49 -14.76 8.58 3.46
N LEU A 50 -16.07 8.68 3.31
CA LEU A 50 -16.93 9.29 4.31
C LEU A 50 -17.13 8.32 5.49
N ILE A 51 -17.20 8.86 6.71
CA ILE A 51 -17.47 8.05 7.91
C ILE A 51 -18.82 7.35 7.83
N SER A 52 -19.83 7.98 7.20
CA SER A 52 -21.13 7.35 6.96
C SER A 52 -21.01 6.08 6.14
N ASP A 53 -20.20 6.14 5.08
CA ASP A 53 -20.05 5.07 4.10
C ASP A 53 -19.18 3.96 4.67
N PHE A 54 -18.09 4.33 5.34
CA PHE A 54 -17.30 3.41 6.16
C PHE A 54 -18.18 2.65 7.15
N LYS A 55 -19.01 3.37 7.94
CA LYS A 55 -19.90 2.77 8.94
C LYS A 55 -21.01 1.92 8.31
N SER A 56 -21.40 2.16 7.06
CA SER A 56 -22.42 1.35 6.38
C SER A 56 -21.93 -0.05 6.01
N ARG A 57 -20.62 -0.22 5.84
CA ARG A 57 -19.99 -1.49 5.41
C ARG A 57 -19.98 -2.57 6.50
N SER A 58 -20.28 -2.21 7.76
CA SER A 58 -20.43 -3.18 8.85
C SER A 58 -21.50 -2.75 9.84
N LYS A 59 -22.05 -3.71 10.59
CA LYS A 59 -23.05 -3.46 11.62
C LYS A 59 -22.46 -3.29 13.02
N TYR A 60 -21.16 -3.56 13.21
CA TYR A 60 -20.55 -3.63 14.53
C TYR A 60 -19.30 -2.75 14.59
N TRP A 61 -19.49 -1.50 15.00
CA TRP A 61 -18.38 -0.56 15.12
C TRP A 61 -18.06 -0.28 16.57
N GLY A 62 -16.78 -0.40 16.92
CA GLY A 62 -16.24 0.11 18.17
C GLY A 62 -15.16 1.14 17.91
N SER A 63 -15.25 2.29 18.57
CA SER A 63 -14.10 3.18 18.77
C SER A 63 -13.75 3.17 20.25
N ARG A 64 -12.56 2.68 20.63
CA ARG A 64 -12.06 2.91 22.00
C ARG A 64 -11.68 4.38 22.24
N TYR A 65 -11.51 5.17 21.17
CA TYR A 65 -11.10 6.57 21.22
C TYR A 65 -11.92 7.46 20.29
N GLY A 66 -12.44 8.54 20.85
CA GLY A 66 -12.69 9.77 20.13
C GLY A 66 -11.39 10.57 20.10
N VAL A 67 -10.92 10.88 18.88
CA VAL A 67 -9.96 11.94 18.56
C VAL A 67 -8.55 11.78 19.19
N SER A 68 -7.54 11.42 18.37
CA SER A 68 -6.19 12.01 18.56
C SER A 68 -6.36 13.52 18.72
N ASP A 69 -5.47 14.27 19.38
CA ASP A 69 -5.70 15.71 19.61
C ASP A 69 -6.38 16.40 18.40
N ARG A 70 -7.41 17.20 18.68
CA ARG A 70 -8.11 18.03 17.68
C ARG A 70 -7.17 19.13 17.15
N GLY A 71 -5.89 18.83 16.98
CA GLY A 71 -4.81 19.79 16.82
C GLY A 71 -3.69 19.26 15.93
N PRO A 72 -2.48 19.85 16.05
CA PRO A 72 -1.39 19.59 15.12
C PRO A 72 -0.89 18.14 15.13
N PHE A 73 -1.09 17.37 16.20
CA PHE A 73 -0.62 16.00 16.27
C PHE A 73 -1.50 15.07 15.42
N GLY A 74 -2.83 15.13 15.60
CA GLY A 74 -3.77 14.36 14.79
C GLY A 74 -3.62 14.64 13.29
N TYR A 75 -3.42 15.92 12.94
CA TYR A 75 -3.12 16.34 11.57
C TYR A 75 -1.91 15.61 10.96
N ARG A 76 -0.78 15.52 11.68
CA ARG A 76 0.43 14.86 11.14
C ARG A 76 0.26 13.36 10.93
N VAL A 77 -0.46 12.68 11.84
CA VAL A 77 -0.80 11.25 11.67
C VAL A 77 -1.55 11.03 10.35
N LEU A 78 -2.50 11.91 10.05
CA LEU A 78 -3.33 11.83 8.84
C LEU A 78 -2.56 12.14 7.57
N VAL A 79 -1.67 13.14 7.60
CA VAL A 79 -0.80 13.48 6.48
C VAL A 79 0.09 12.28 6.13
N GLU A 80 0.74 11.67 7.12
CA GLU A 80 1.59 10.50 6.91
C GLU A 80 0.81 9.29 6.38
N ALA A 81 -0.37 9.03 6.94
CA ALA A 81 -1.26 8.01 6.42
C ALA A 81 -1.58 8.30 4.94
N ASN A 82 -2.05 9.50 4.61
CA ASN A 82 -2.43 9.84 3.24
C ASN A 82 -1.26 9.67 2.25
N HIS A 83 -0.04 10.07 2.63
CA HIS A 83 1.13 9.89 1.78
C HIS A 83 1.39 8.43 1.41
N GLN A 84 1.15 7.49 2.32
CA GLN A 84 1.30 6.06 2.04
C GLN A 84 0.32 5.53 0.98
N ARG A 85 -0.78 6.24 0.69
CA ARG A 85 -1.69 5.88 -0.42
C ARG A 85 -1.06 6.11 -1.79
N TRP A 86 -0.08 7.00 -1.89
CA TRP A 86 0.63 7.29 -3.14
C TRP A 86 1.79 6.34 -3.40
N TRP A 87 2.27 5.62 -2.38
CA TRP A 87 3.37 4.67 -2.50
C TRP A 87 2.88 3.26 -2.84
N CYS A 88 2.03 3.13 -3.86
CA CYS A 88 1.55 1.84 -4.39
C CYS A 88 1.13 0.88 -3.25
N PRO A 89 0.09 1.21 -2.45
CA PRO A 89 -0.27 0.36 -1.34
C PRO A 89 -0.73 -1.02 -1.85
N LYS A 90 -0.18 -2.08 -1.25
CA LYS A 90 -0.52 -3.49 -1.45
C LYS A 90 -1.09 -4.06 -0.16
N TYR A 91 -2.10 -4.90 -0.28
CA TYR A 91 -2.71 -5.49 0.89
C TYR A 91 -1.97 -6.76 1.34
N THR A 92 -1.77 -6.89 2.65
CA THR A 92 -1.27 -8.12 3.26
C THR A 92 -2.22 -8.67 4.31
N ASN A 93 -2.31 -9.99 4.38
CA ASN A 93 -2.97 -10.71 5.47
C ASN A 93 -1.99 -10.99 6.62
N ASP A 94 -0.79 -10.43 6.59
CA ASP A 94 0.25 -10.63 7.59
C ASP A 94 0.35 -9.42 8.53
N THR A 95 0.91 -9.64 9.72
CA THR A 95 1.32 -8.58 10.63
C THR A 95 2.59 -7.87 10.18
N ASN A 96 3.41 -8.51 9.34
CA ASN A 96 4.58 -7.90 8.74
C ASN A 96 4.16 -6.89 7.67
N TYR A 97 4.40 -5.61 7.95
CA TYR A 97 4.08 -4.50 7.06
C TYR A 97 5.38 -3.89 6.51
N HIS A 98 5.27 -3.25 5.36
CA HIS A 98 6.38 -2.52 4.76
C HIS A 98 5.96 -1.09 4.47
N VAL A 99 6.78 -0.13 4.85
CA VAL A 99 6.51 1.29 4.59
C VAL A 99 6.84 1.58 3.13
N GLY A 100 5.87 2.08 2.39
CA GLY A 100 6.09 2.51 1.02
C GLY A 100 7.01 3.73 0.97
N SER A 101 7.85 3.78 -0.07
CA SER A 101 8.84 4.84 -0.21
C SER A 101 8.99 5.30 -1.66
N GLY A 102 9.49 6.52 -1.82
CA GLY A 102 9.74 7.15 -3.11
C GLY A 102 10.99 8.01 -3.12
N ILE A 103 11.41 8.46 -4.30
CA ILE A 103 12.52 9.41 -4.47
C ILE A 103 11.96 10.81 -4.16
N PRO A 104 12.41 11.50 -3.10
CA PRO A 104 11.87 12.81 -2.75
C PRO A 104 12.01 13.84 -3.88
N ASN A 105 13.09 13.74 -4.66
CA ASN A 105 13.39 14.67 -5.75
C ASN A 105 12.48 14.52 -6.97
N THR A 106 11.88 13.34 -7.19
CA THR A 106 11.02 13.12 -8.37
C THR A 106 9.59 12.72 -7.99
N GLY A 107 9.35 12.39 -6.71
CA GLY A 107 8.11 11.75 -6.26
C GLY A 107 7.92 10.34 -6.81
N THR A 108 8.92 9.75 -7.49
CA THR A 108 8.81 8.42 -8.11
C THR A 108 8.77 7.34 -7.04
N ILE A 109 7.84 6.41 -7.17
CA ILE A 109 7.71 5.26 -6.27
C ILE A 109 8.96 4.38 -6.40
N ILE A 110 9.60 4.06 -5.27
CA ILE A 110 10.74 3.15 -5.15
C ILE A 110 10.26 1.77 -4.72
N GLU A 111 9.45 1.75 -3.66
CA GLU A 111 8.94 0.55 -3.02
C GLU A 111 7.47 0.75 -2.69
N CYS A 112 6.66 -0.23 -3.08
CA CYS A 112 5.25 -0.31 -2.71
C CYS A 112 5.10 -0.57 -1.21
N GLY A 113 4.21 0.17 -0.55
CA GLY A 113 3.85 -0.09 0.84
C GLY A 113 3.03 -1.37 0.95
N THR A 114 3.28 -2.19 1.96
CA THR A 114 2.54 -3.43 2.21
C THR A 114 1.80 -3.31 3.52
N TRP A 115 0.48 -3.31 3.47
CA TRP A 115 -0.36 -2.85 4.57
C TRP A 115 -1.50 -3.81 4.87
N ARG A 116 -1.71 -4.04 6.17
CA ARG A 116 -3.00 -4.46 6.73
C ARG A 116 -3.61 -3.23 7.39
N CYS A 117 -4.93 -3.19 7.51
CA CYS A 117 -5.65 -2.01 8.01
C CYS A 117 -5.21 -1.53 9.41
N ASP A 118 -4.93 -2.46 10.33
CA ASP A 118 -4.50 -2.16 11.69
C ASP A 118 -3.00 -1.86 11.81
N THR A 119 -2.14 -2.54 11.03
CA THR A 119 -0.70 -2.23 10.97
C THR A 119 -0.45 -0.86 10.35
N TYR A 120 -1.24 -0.50 9.34
CA TYR A 120 -1.25 0.84 8.74
C TYR A 120 -1.67 1.92 9.75
N ALA A 121 -2.79 1.70 10.44
CA ALA A 121 -3.27 2.65 11.43
C ALA A 121 -2.27 2.81 12.58
N TRP A 122 -1.73 1.72 13.12
CA TRP A 122 -0.67 1.79 14.12
C TRP A 122 0.54 2.57 13.60
N TRP A 123 0.99 2.30 12.38
CA TRP A 123 2.22 2.89 11.84
C TRP A 123 2.07 4.40 11.73
N ALA A 124 0.90 4.89 11.33
CA ALA A 124 0.63 6.31 11.26
C ALA A 124 0.76 7.02 12.63
N PHE A 125 0.41 6.35 13.74
CA PHE A 125 0.61 6.90 15.08
C PHE A 125 2.07 6.77 15.55
N PHE A 126 2.69 5.62 15.27
CA PHE A 126 4.08 5.35 15.63
C PHE A 126 5.05 6.31 14.92
N SER A 127 4.81 6.61 13.64
CA SER A 127 5.62 7.55 12.86
C SER A 127 5.63 8.96 13.46
N GLN A 128 4.61 9.29 14.27
CA GLN A 128 4.51 10.56 15.01
C GLN A 128 5.03 10.48 16.45
N GLY A 129 5.68 9.39 16.83
CA GLY A 129 6.33 9.21 18.13
C GLY A 129 5.43 8.66 19.24
N VAL A 130 4.22 8.18 18.92
CA VAL A 130 3.37 7.51 19.92
C VAL A 130 3.78 6.04 19.97
N ASN A 131 4.38 5.64 21.08
CA ASN A 131 4.67 4.23 21.34
C ASN A 131 3.39 3.50 21.75
N THR A 132 2.60 3.07 20.77
CA THR A 132 1.39 2.25 20.96
C THR A 132 1.71 0.76 21.05
N MET A 133 2.93 0.36 21.44
CA MET A 133 3.36 -1.04 21.40
C MET A 133 4.06 -1.52 22.67
N PRO A 134 3.42 -2.44 23.40
CA PRO A 134 4.13 -3.37 24.25
C PRO A 134 3.98 -4.79 23.72
N GLY A 135 5.11 -5.47 23.57
CA GLY A 135 5.14 -6.93 23.34
C GLY A 135 5.42 -7.41 21.91
N LYS A 136 5.77 -6.55 20.95
CA LYS A 136 6.24 -6.93 19.59
C LYS A 136 5.26 -7.68 18.67
N VAL A 137 4.10 -8.13 19.14
CA VAL A 137 3.09 -8.87 18.35
C VAL A 137 1.90 -7.98 17.97
N TRP A 138 1.51 -8.03 16.70
CA TRP A 138 0.58 -7.09 16.07
C TRP A 138 -0.80 -7.68 15.85
N LEU A 139 -1.40 -8.23 16.90
CA LEU A 139 -2.76 -8.75 16.77
C LEU A 139 -3.75 -7.58 16.73
N PRO A 140 -4.80 -7.64 15.89
CA PRO A 140 -5.83 -6.59 15.84
C PRO A 140 -6.43 -6.26 17.22
N LYS A 141 -6.57 -7.26 18.10
CA LYS A 141 -7.04 -7.10 19.48
C LYS A 141 -6.02 -6.40 20.39
N VAL A 142 -4.73 -6.70 20.23
CA VAL A 142 -3.62 -6.09 20.97
C VAL A 142 -3.48 -4.63 20.56
N ILE A 143 -3.41 -4.36 19.26
CA ILE A 143 -3.38 -3.00 18.68
C ILE A 143 -4.57 -2.18 19.17
N PHE A 144 -5.79 -2.71 19.07
CA PHE A 144 -7.00 -2.06 19.59
C PHE A 144 -6.92 -1.73 21.09
N ASN A 145 -6.24 -2.57 21.87
CA ASN A 145 -6.12 -2.37 23.31
C ASN A 145 -5.04 -1.36 23.73
N PHE A 146 -4.03 -1.12 22.89
CA PHE A 146 -2.85 -0.31 23.22
C PHE A 146 -2.84 1.13 22.76
N PHE A 147 -3.85 1.55 21.99
CA PHE A 147 -3.99 2.95 21.65
C PHE A 147 -4.24 3.83 22.90
N PRO A 148 -3.81 5.10 22.91
CA PRO A 148 -3.90 5.97 24.09
C PRO A 148 -5.34 6.46 24.36
N TYR A 149 -5.78 6.41 25.62
CA TYR A 149 -7.09 6.91 26.09
C TYR A 149 -7.18 8.43 26.14
N TYR A 150 -8.34 8.97 25.75
CA TYR A 150 -8.66 10.40 25.89
C TYR A 150 -9.08 10.76 27.32
N ASN A 151 -9.61 9.81 28.09
CA ASN A 151 -9.95 10.00 29.50
C ASN A 151 -9.00 9.18 30.37
N ASP A 152 -8.58 9.76 31.50
CA ASP A 152 -7.63 9.27 32.52
C ASP A 152 -8.06 7.96 33.21
N GLU A 153 -8.94 7.17 32.59
CA GLU A 153 -9.21 5.78 32.93
C GLU A 153 -8.02 4.92 32.48
N ARG A 154 -6.95 4.98 33.28
CA ARG A 154 -5.86 4.01 33.25
C ARG A 154 -6.49 2.61 33.21
N ILE A 155 -6.37 1.90 32.08
CA ILE A 155 -6.75 0.49 32.12
C ILE A 155 -5.86 -0.18 33.17
N LYS A 156 -6.51 -0.93 34.06
CA LYS A 156 -5.87 -1.97 34.86
C LYS A 156 -4.87 -2.75 33.99
N PRO A 157 -3.70 -3.11 34.51
CA PRO A 157 -2.73 -3.91 33.78
C PRO A 157 -3.45 -5.13 33.19
N ILE A 158 -3.31 -5.30 31.88
CA ILE A 158 -3.66 -6.57 31.24
C ILE A 158 -2.69 -7.56 31.89
N ASN A 159 -3.22 -8.41 32.77
CA ASN A 159 -2.50 -9.62 33.12
C ASN A 159 -2.33 -10.40 31.83
N SER A 160 -1.14 -10.32 31.24
CA SER A 160 -0.67 -11.24 30.21
C SER A 160 -0.41 -12.59 30.89
N SER A 161 -1.44 -13.18 31.46
CA SER A 161 -1.42 -14.57 31.90
C SER A 161 -2.00 -15.40 30.77
N ASP A 162 -1.20 -16.38 30.36
CA ASP A 162 -1.46 -17.45 29.40
C ASP A 162 -1.15 -17.13 27.93
N LEU A 163 0.13 -16.86 27.66
CA LEU A 163 0.76 -17.16 26.38
C LEU A 163 2.04 -17.96 26.62
N GLN A 164 1.86 -19.13 27.22
CA GLN A 164 2.87 -20.18 27.22
C GLN A 164 2.22 -21.46 26.72
N GLU A 165 2.31 -21.67 25.41
CA GLU A 165 2.88 -22.92 24.91
C GLU A 165 3.93 -22.53 23.87
N GLU A 166 5.12 -23.15 23.95
CA GLU A 166 6.23 -23.02 23.01
C GLU A 166 5.88 -23.68 21.66
N ARG A 167 4.76 -23.26 21.04
CA ARG A 167 4.39 -23.67 19.68
C ARG A 167 5.06 -22.74 18.68
N ASN A 168 5.65 -23.33 17.65
CA ASN A 168 6.22 -22.62 16.51
C ASN A 168 5.84 -23.35 15.21
N LEU A 169 6.22 -22.79 14.06
CA LEU A 169 5.94 -23.40 12.75
C LEU A 169 6.56 -24.79 12.56
N GLU A 170 7.62 -25.13 13.29
CA GLU A 170 8.32 -26.42 13.17
C GLU A 170 7.53 -27.59 13.76
N ASN A 171 6.59 -27.29 14.67
CA ASN A 171 5.88 -28.28 15.48
C ASN A 171 4.37 -28.35 15.17
N VAL A 172 3.93 -27.79 14.05
CA VAL A 172 2.52 -27.81 13.62
C VAL A 172 2.35 -28.52 12.30
N THR A 173 1.23 -29.20 12.13
CA THR A 173 0.85 -29.85 10.86
C THR A 173 -0.04 -28.94 10.02
N THR A 174 -0.17 -29.24 8.72
CA THR A 174 -1.10 -28.54 7.83
C THR A 174 -2.56 -28.63 8.28
N LEU A 175 -2.97 -29.76 8.87
CA LEU A 175 -4.32 -29.93 9.40
C LEU A 175 -4.56 -29.00 10.59
N GLU A 176 -3.65 -28.99 11.57
CA GLU A 176 -3.71 -28.07 12.71
C GLU A 176 -3.67 -26.62 12.24
N LEU A 177 -2.78 -26.30 11.29
CA LEU A 177 -2.71 -24.98 10.70
C LEU A 177 -4.00 -24.61 10.02
N ASN A 178 -4.74 -25.49 9.35
CA ASN A 178 -6.02 -25.15 8.73
C ASN A 178 -7.11 -24.83 9.76
N GLU A 179 -7.19 -25.61 10.84
CA GLU A 179 -8.17 -25.44 11.91
C GLU A 179 -7.86 -24.27 12.84
N MET A 180 -6.61 -23.82 12.88
CA MET A 180 -6.13 -22.75 13.76
C MET A 180 -6.82 -21.41 13.49
N PRO A 181 -7.37 -20.73 14.52
CA PRO A 181 -7.84 -19.35 14.41
C PRO A 181 -6.74 -18.41 13.92
N TYR A 182 -7.12 -17.37 13.19
CA TYR A 182 -6.13 -16.48 12.57
C TYR A 182 -5.22 -15.79 13.59
N GLU A 183 -5.75 -15.33 14.73
CA GLU A 183 -4.95 -14.68 15.75
C GLU A 183 -3.89 -15.63 16.32
N GLU A 184 -4.24 -16.88 16.58
CA GLU A 184 -3.29 -17.90 17.04
C GLU A 184 -2.25 -18.21 15.96
N PHE A 185 -2.67 -18.28 14.69
CA PHE A 185 -1.75 -18.42 13.56
C PHE A 185 -0.76 -17.26 13.46
N GLN A 186 -1.21 -16.01 13.60
CA GLN A 186 -0.32 -14.85 13.57
C GLN A 186 0.68 -14.86 14.72
N MET A 187 0.25 -15.28 15.91
CA MET A 187 1.16 -15.46 17.04
C MET A 187 2.23 -16.52 16.77
N LEU A 188 1.84 -17.60 16.10
CA LEU A 188 2.76 -18.65 15.67
C LEU A 188 3.79 -18.12 14.65
N MET A 189 3.34 -17.30 13.68
CA MET A 189 4.20 -16.67 12.68
C MET A 189 5.17 -15.65 13.30
N ASP A 190 4.77 -14.94 14.35
CA ASP A 190 5.59 -13.96 15.06
C ASP A 190 6.50 -14.59 16.14
N SER A 191 6.39 -15.91 16.38
CA SER A 191 7.19 -16.63 17.36
C SER A 191 8.59 -16.95 16.82
N PRO A 192 9.66 -16.78 17.64
CA PRO A 192 11.01 -17.11 17.20
C PRO A 192 11.18 -18.62 16.94
N PRO A 193 12.12 -19.03 16.07
CA PRO A 193 12.42 -20.45 15.86
C PRO A 193 12.89 -21.14 17.14
N ILE A 194 12.52 -22.41 17.31
CA ILE A 194 12.97 -23.24 18.45
C ILE A 194 14.34 -23.83 18.14
N HIS A 195 14.57 -24.22 16.88
CA HIS A 195 15.85 -24.76 16.43
C HIS A 195 16.66 -23.75 15.62
N TYR A 196 17.94 -23.58 15.96
CA TYR A 196 18.89 -22.80 15.15
C TYR A 196 19.25 -23.48 13.80
N VAL A 197 18.80 -24.72 13.57
CA VAL A 197 19.29 -25.59 12.49
C VAL A 197 18.34 -25.61 11.27
N SER A 198 17.03 -25.48 11.48
CA SER A 198 16.05 -25.21 10.42
C SER A 198 15.81 -23.70 10.36
N SER A 199 16.06 -23.06 9.21
CA SER A 199 15.66 -21.65 9.09
C SER A 199 14.12 -21.58 9.08
N PRO A 200 13.50 -20.61 9.77
CA PRO A 200 12.07 -20.34 9.66
C PRO A 200 11.58 -20.29 8.21
N SER A 201 12.41 -19.76 7.32
CA SER A 201 12.14 -19.65 5.89
C SER A 201 12.00 -21.00 5.19
N ALA A 202 12.75 -22.04 5.58
CA ALA A 202 12.64 -23.36 4.96
C ALA A 202 11.28 -24.01 5.27
N VAL A 203 10.80 -23.85 6.51
CA VAL A 203 9.49 -24.36 6.95
C VAL A 203 8.35 -23.56 6.30
N GLN A 204 8.47 -22.23 6.25
CA GLN A 204 7.53 -21.38 5.52
C GLN A 204 7.44 -21.78 4.04
N MET A 205 8.58 -22.08 3.39
CA MET A 205 8.61 -22.54 1.99
C MET A 205 7.91 -23.90 1.85
N GLN A 206 8.10 -24.84 2.77
CA GLN A 206 7.39 -26.12 2.76
C GLN A 206 5.86 -25.92 2.82
N PHE A 207 5.38 -25.08 3.73
CA PHE A 207 3.95 -24.76 3.82
C PHE A 207 3.42 -23.98 2.62
N ALA A 208 4.23 -23.10 2.01
CA ALA A 208 3.85 -22.43 0.76
C ALA A 208 3.62 -23.44 -0.39
N TYR A 209 4.40 -24.53 -0.43
CA TYR A 209 4.26 -25.62 -1.40
C TYR A 209 3.13 -26.62 -1.08
N ASP A 210 2.68 -26.72 0.17
CA ASP A 210 1.64 -27.68 0.54
C ASP A 210 0.26 -27.26 -0.01
N SER A 211 -0.22 -27.97 -1.02
CA SER A 211 -1.53 -27.71 -1.62
C SER A 211 -2.71 -28.01 -0.71
N ASN A 212 -2.51 -28.68 0.42
CA ASN A 212 -3.56 -28.95 1.42
C ASN A 212 -3.72 -27.80 2.42
N LEU A 213 -2.76 -26.89 2.51
CA LEU A 213 -2.90 -25.69 3.34
C LEU A 213 -3.81 -24.69 2.61
N ASN A 214 -4.73 -24.05 3.34
CA ASN A 214 -5.58 -23.03 2.74
C ASN A 214 -4.77 -21.86 2.16
N GLU A 215 -5.30 -21.30 1.08
CA GLU A 215 -4.67 -20.28 0.25
C GLU A 215 -4.28 -19.01 1.02
N VAL A 216 -5.08 -18.59 2.01
CA VAL A 216 -4.78 -17.41 2.84
C VAL A 216 -3.49 -17.63 3.65
N LYS A 217 -3.37 -18.78 4.33
CA LYS A 217 -2.17 -19.10 5.12
C LYS A 217 -0.96 -19.30 4.23
N ARG A 218 -1.12 -19.95 3.06
CA ARG A 218 -0.05 -20.04 2.04
C ARG A 218 0.40 -18.66 1.56
N GLY A 219 -0.54 -17.74 1.33
CA GLY A 219 -0.24 -16.36 0.98
C GLY A 219 0.58 -15.64 2.05
N ILE A 220 0.26 -15.84 3.34
CA ILE A 220 1.03 -15.27 4.46
C ILE A 220 2.44 -15.85 4.53
N MET A 221 2.62 -17.16 4.27
CA MET A 221 3.96 -17.75 4.17
C MET A 221 4.79 -17.08 3.07
N ILE A 222 4.19 -16.83 1.90
CA ILE A 222 4.85 -16.14 0.78
C ILE A 222 5.20 -14.70 1.16
N ASP A 223 4.26 -13.97 1.77
CA ASP A 223 4.49 -12.60 2.23
C ASP A 223 5.68 -12.52 3.22
N ARG A 224 5.81 -13.49 4.15
CA ARG A 224 6.95 -13.60 5.08
C ARG A 224 8.27 -13.92 4.41
N LEU A 225 8.28 -14.91 3.52
CA LEU A 225 9.48 -15.30 2.77
C LEU A 225 10.09 -14.10 2.03
N VAL A 226 9.23 -13.29 1.39
CA VAL A 226 9.62 -12.10 0.63
C VAL A 226 10.05 -10.94 1.55
N ALA A 227 9.49 -10.85 2.76
CA ALA A 227 9.84 -9.79 3.71
C ALA A 227 11.15 -10.07 4.47
N GLU A 228 11.43 -11.32 4.80
CA GLU A 228 12.61 -11.69 5.57
C GLU A 228 13.86 -11.94 4.71
N ASP A 229 13.70 -12.30 3.43
CA ASP A 229 14.78 -12.56 2.44
C ASP A 229 15.91 -13.48 2.98
N ASN A 230 15.56 -14.45 3.82
CA ASN A 230 16.52 -15.38 4.39
C ASN A 230 16.55 -16.72 3.64
N GLU A 231 15.66 -16.92 2.65
CA GLU A 231 15.52 -18.18 1.93
C GLU A 231 16.46 -18.26 0.72
N PRO A 232 17.39 -19.24 0.68
CA PRO A 232 18.27 -19.39 -0.47
C PRO A 232 17.50 -19.71 -1.76
N ASN A 233 17.85 -19.03 -2.86
CA ASN A 233 17.22 -19.18 -4.17
C ASN A 233 15.70 -18.92 -4.15
N LEU A 234 15.24 -17.97 -3.32
CA LEU A 234 13.82 -17.67 -3.14
C LEU A 234 13.11 -17.41 -4.48
N VAL A 235 13.68 -16.57 -5.35
CA VAL A 235 13.09 -16.23 -6.65
C VAL A 235 12.83 -17.48 -7.50
N GLN A 236 13.81 -18.37 -7.60
CA GLN A 236 13.67 -19.62 -8.37
C GLN A 236 12.59 -20.53 -7.77
N LYS A 237 12.53 -20.64 -6.44
CA LYS A 237 11.54 -21.44 -5.73
C LYS A 237 10.12 -20.88 -5.91
N LEU A 238 9.95 -19.56 -5.88
CA LEU A 238 8.66 -18.93 -6.07
C LEU A 238 8.18 -19.03 -7.53
N ILE A 239 9.06 -18.83 -8.52
CA ILE A 239 8.72 -19.04 -9.94
C ILE A 239 8.33 -20.50 -10.19
N LYS A 240 9.05 -21.45 -9.61
CA LYS A 240 8.69 -22.87 -9.68
C LYS A 240 7.30 -23.12 -9.08
N LEU A 241 7.03 -22.62 -7.89
CA LEU A 241 5.71 -22.74 -7.24
C LEU A 241 4.60 -22.12 -8.10
N TYR A 242 4.84 -20.97 -8.72
CA TYR A 242 3.89 -20.31 -9.62
C TYR A 242 3.51 -21.20 -10.81
N ASN A 243 4.49 -21.91 -11.39
CA ASN A 243 4.27 -22.80 -12.51
C ASN A 243 3.55 -24.11 -12.10
N GLU A 244 3.80 -24.61 -10.89
CA GLU A 244 3.25 -25.87 -10.40
C GLU A 244 1.85 -25.72 -9.80
N THR A 245 1.52 -24.56 -9.24
CA THR A 245 0.21 -24.33 -8.62
C THR A 245 -0.87 -23.95 -9.63
N THR A 246 -2.11 -24.35 -9.37
CA THR A 246 -3.30 -23.95 -10.14
C THR A 246 -4.17 -22.93 -9.41
N ASN A 247 -3.88 -22.65 -8.12
CA ASN A 247 -4.64 -21.72 -7.31
C ASN A 247 -4.31 -20.27 -7.68
N SER A 248 -5.32 -19.49 -8.08
CA SER A 248 -5.16 -18.11 -8.54
C SER A 248 -4.70 -17.17 -7.44
N GLU A 249 -5.19 -17.31 -6.21
CA GLU A 249 -4.79 -16.44 -5.09
C GLU A 249 -3.32 -16.64 -4.73
N VAL A 250 -2.85 -17.89 -4.73
CA VAL A 250 -1.44 -18.21 -4.52
C VAL A 250 -0.58 -17.67 -5.66
N LYS A 251 -1.04 -17.76 -6.91
CA LYS A 251 -0.34 -17.15 -8.06
C LYS A 251 -0.22 -15.64 -7.92
N ASP A 252 -1.32 -14.97 -7.57
CA ASP A 252 -1.34 -13.52 -7.37
C ASP A 252 -0.39 -13.10 -6.25
N LYS A 253 -0.37 -13.85 -5.14
CA LYS A 253 0.57 -13.63 -4.05
C LYS A 253 2.02 -13.82 -4.45
N ILE A 254 2.33 -14.80 -5.28
CA ILE A 254 3.69 -14.98 -5.81
C ILE A 254 4.08 -13.81 -6.71
N VAL A 255 3.21 -13.36 -7.62
CA VAL A 255 3.50 -12.23 -8.51
C VAL A 255 3.72 -10.94 -7.71
N GLN A 256 2.84 -10.64 -6.74
CA GLN A 256 3.01 -9.52 -5.81
C GLN A 256 4.33 -9.64 -5.05
N GLY A 257 4.62 -10.82 -4.50
CA GLY A 257 5.82 -11.10 -3.74
C GLY A 257 7.10 -10.89 -4.55
N LEU A 258 7.16 -11.41 -5.78
CA LEU A 258 8.31 -11.22 -6.67
C LEU A 258 8.48 -9.75 -7.09
N MET A 259 7.38 -9.00 -7.25
CA MET A 259 7.42 -7.56 -7.53
C MET A 259 8.01 -6.80 -6.34
N LEU A 260 7.55 -7.07 -5.12
CA LEU A 260 8.08 -6.46 -3.89
C LEU A 260 9.54 -6.84 -3.65
N TYR A 261 9.89 -8.11 -3.90
CA TYR A 261 11.26 -8.60 -3.83
C TYR A 261 12.18 -7.80 -4.75
N ASN A 262 11.80 -7.65 -6.01
CA ASN A 262 12.56 -6.86 -6.98
C ASN A 262 12.81 -5.42 -6.49
N GLN A 263 11.77 -4.75 -5.99
CA GLN A 263 11.88 -3.35 -5.53
C GLN A 263 12.89 -3.19 -4.39
N ARG A 264 12.89 -4.12 -3.43
CA ARG A 264 13.76 -4.08 -2.25
C ARG A 264 15.23 -4.41 -2.56
N HIS A 265 15.49 -5.24 -3.56
CA HIS A 265 16.84 -5.76 -3.83
C HIS A 265 17.52 -5.16 -5.07
N ARG A 266 16.85 -4.26 -5.80
CA ARG A 266 17.32 -3.69 -7.09
C ARG A 266 18.71 -3.04 -7.08
N SER A 267 19.24 -2.66 -5.92
CA SER A 267 20.57 -2.05 -5.77
C SER A 267 21.67 -3.04 -5.35
N LEU A 268 21.33 -4.30 -5.06
CA LEU A 268 22.28 -5.31 -4.58
C LEU A 268 23.01 -5.98 -5.75
N GLY A 269 24.34 -6.08 -5.69
CA GLY A 269 25.15 -6.63 -6.76
C GLY A 269 24.83 -8.10 -7.10
N ASN A 270 24.58 -8.93 -6.09
CA ASN A 270 24.22 -10.34 -6.29
C ASN A 270 22.84 -10.47 -6.95
N TYR A 271 21.87 -9.66 -6.51
CA TYR A 271 20.53 -9.61 -7.12
C TYR A 271 20.59 -9.27 -8.61
N ILE A 272 21.34 -8.21 -8.97
CA ILE A 272 21.47 -7.75 -10.36
C ILE A 272 22.06 -8.87 -11.24
N LYS A 273 22.99 -9.65 -10.70
CA LYS A 273 23.67 -10.72 -11.44
C LYS A 273 22.80 -11.97 -11.60
N ASP A 274 22.12 -12.38 -10.53
CA ASP A 274 21.54 -13.73 -10.45
C ASP A 274 20.01 -13.73 -10.59
N ASP A 275 19.30 -12.86 -9.86
CA ASP A 275 17.83 -12.89 -9.77
C ASP A 275 17.12 -11.95 -10.75
N GLN A 276 17.68 -10.75 -10.99
CA GLN A 276 17.10 -9.77 -11.90
C GLN A 276 16.85 -10.34 -13.32
N PRO A 277 17.77 -11.10 -13.94
CA PRO A 277 17.52 -11.68 -15.27
C PRO A 277 16.35 -12.67 -15.26
N LEU A 278 16.19 -13.45 -14.19
CA LEU A 278 15.09 -14.42 -14.06
C LEU A 278 13.73 -13.70 -13.95
N LEU A 279 13.66 -12.68 -13.09
CA LEU A 279 12.45 -11.87 -12.91
C LEU A 279 12.07 -11.13 -14.20
N LYS A 280 13.06 -10.69 -14.98
CA LYS A 280 12.83 -10.03 -16.26
C LYS A 280 12.15 -10.92 -17.27
N VAL A 281 12.64 -12.15 -17.43
CA VAL A 281 11.99 -13.15 -18.29
C VAL A 281 10.60 -13.46 -17.76
N PHE A 282 10.47 -13.72 -16.46
CA PHE A 282 9.20 -14.06 -15.82
C PHE A 282 8.11 -13.00 -16.06
N PHE A 283 8.35 -11.73 -15.72
CA PHE A 283 7.33 -10.69 -15.89
C PHE A 283 7.00 -10.42 -17.36
N ALA A 284 7.98 -10.47 -18.26
CA ALA A 284 7.75 -10.30 -19.69
C ALA A 284 6.88 -11.42 -20.28
N GLU A 285 7.13 -12.68 -19.91
CA GLU A 285 6.31 -13.82 -20.31
C GLU A 285 4.90 -13.73 -19.71
N LEU A 286 4.82 -13.38 -18.41
CA LEU A 286 3.57 -13.24 -17.69
C LEU A 286 2.63 -12.23 -18.35
N LEU A 287 3.14 -11.03 -18.67
CA LEU A 287 2.38 -9.95 -19.31
C LEU A 287 1.91 -10.31 -20.74
N ASN A 288 2.58 -11.24 -21.40
CA ASN A 288 2.14 -11.76 -22.70
C ASN A 288 1.10 -12.88 -22.61
N SER A 289 0.78 -13.36 -21.41
CA SER A 289 -0.27 -14.35 -21.19
C SER A 289 -1.67 -13.75 -21.42
N LYS A 290 -2.62 -14.57 -21.90
CA LYS A 290 -3.93 -14.09 -22.38
C LYS A 290 -4.98 -13.85 -21.29
N SER A 291 -4.67 -14.07 -20.00
CA SER A 291 -5.69 -14.15 -18.95
C SER A 291 -5.21 -13.65 -17.58
N LEU A 292 -4.53 -12.50 -17.53
CA LEU A 292 -4.20 -11.87 -16.24
C LEU A 292 -5.39 -11.10 -15.68
N THR A 293 -5.56 -11.13 -14.36
CA THR A 293 -6.47 -10.20 -13.69
C THR A 293 -5.87 -8.80 -13.71
N PRO A 294 -6.67 -7.73 -13.54
CA PRO A 294 -6.12 -6.37 -13.39
C PRO A 294 -5.11 -6.26 -12.24
N HIS A 295 -5.34 -6.98 -11.13
CA HIS A 295 -4.41 -7.00 -10.00
C HIS A 295 -3.05 -7.59 -10.39
N THR A 296 -3.05 -8.81 -10.96
CA THR A 296 -1.83 -9.48 -11.43
C THR A 296 -1.13 -8.66 -12.51
N THR A 297 -1.89 -7.95 -13.35
CA THR A 297 -1.33 -7.08 -14.39
C THR A 297 -0.61 -5.87 -13.80
N ASP A 298 -1.16 -5.20 -12.78
CA ASP A 298 -0.47 -4.09 -12.10
C ASP A 298 0.85 -4.55 -11.49
N ASP A 299 0.84 -5.65 -10.72
CA ASP A 299 2.06 -6.18 -10.09
C ASP A 299 3.12 -6.59 -11.13
N ALA A 300 2.70 -7.33 -12.17
CA ALA A 300 3.60 -7.78 -13.21
C ALA A 300 4.18 -6.60 -14.02
N LEU A 301 3.35 -5.61 -14.34
CA LEU A 301 3.78 -4.44 -15.10
C LEU A 301 4.72 -3.56 -14.27
N ARG A 302 4.48 -3.42 -12.97
CA ARG A 302 5.38 -2.72 -12.07
C ARG A 302 6.73 -3.42 -11.98
N GLY A 303 6.73 -4.74 -11.78
CA GLY A 303 7.94 -5.56 -11.76
C GLY A 303 8.74 -5.41 -13.06
N PHE A 304 8.07 -5.49 -14.21
CA PHE A 304 8.68 -5.28 -15.53
C PHE A 304 9.26 -3.87 -15.70
N ILE A 305 8.51 -2.83 -15.32
CA ILE A 305 8.98 -1.45 -15.40
C ILE A 305 10.22 -1.25 -14.54
N ASP A 306 10.24 -1.75 -13.32
CA ASP A 306 11.32 -1.53 -12.37
C ASP A 306 12.66 -2.10 -12.84
N ILE A 307 12.65 -3.25 -13.54
CA ILE A 307 13.87 -3.91 -14.07
C ILE A 307 14.27 -3.51 -15.49
N SER A 308 13.37 -2.88 -16.24
CA SER A 308 13.64 -2.47 -17.61
C SER A 308 14.41 -1.14 -17.70
N SER A 309 15.36 -1.10 -18.63
CA SER A 309 16.05 0.14 -18.99
C SER A 309 15.11 1.10 -19.72
N PRO A 310 15.41 2.41 -19.76
CA PRO A 310 14.60 3.36 -20.53
C PRO A 310 14.46 3.00 -22.02
N ASP A 311 15.51 2.48 -22.65
CA ASP A 311 15.48 2.06 -24.07
C ASP A 311 14.57 0.85 -24.29
N GLU A 312 14.57 -0.09 -23.35
CA GLU A 312 13.68 -1.25 -23.41
C GLU A 312 12.21 -0.86 -23.26
N ILE A 313 11.92 0.09 -22.36
CA ILE A 313 10.58 0.66 -22.21
C ILE A 313 10.18 1.38 -23.51
N LEU A 314 11.05 2.23 -24.07
CA LEU A 314 10.78 2.95 -25.32
C LEU A 314 10.47 1.99 -26.48
N ALA A 315 11.21 0.89 -26.60
CA ALA A 315 10.98 -0.13 -27.61
C ALA A 315 9.64 -0.88 -27.44
N ASN A 316 9.07 -0.88 -26.23
CA ASN A 316 7.84 -1.61 -25.88
C ASN A 316 6.66 -0.69 -25.50
N VAL A 317 6.72 0.62 -25.79
CA VAL A 317 5.63 1.57 -25.48
C VAL A 317 4.25 1.08 -25.96
N PRO A 318 4.08 0.55 -27.19
CA PRO A 318 2.77 0.05 -27.63
C PRO A 318 2.23 -1.09 -26.75
N GLN A 319 3.08 -2.02 -26.35
CA GLN A 319 2.74 -3.16 -25.50
C GLN A 319 2.42 -2.70 -24.08
N ILE A 320 3.24 -1.81 -23.52
CA ILE A 320 3.01 -1.23 -22.19
C ILE A 320 1.66 -0.49 -22.16
N ASN A 321 1.36 0.31 -23.18
CA ASN A 321 0.08 1.03 -23.25
C ASN A 321 -1.11 0.07 -23.38
N LYS A 322 -0.94 -1.03 -24.11
CA LYS A 322 -1.96 -2.10 -24.17
C LYS A 322 -2.18 -2.72 -22.79
N TRP A 323 -1.13 -3.03 -22.03
CA TRP A 323 -1.27 -3.55 -20.67
C TRP A 323 -1.87 -2.53 -19.71
N LEU A 324 -1.48 -1.25 -19.77
CA LEU A 324 -2.07 -0.18 -18.96
C LEU A 324 -3.59 -0.06 -19.18
N SER A 325 -4.07 -0.26 -20.41
CA SER A 325 -5.50 -0.17 -20.74
C SER A 325 -6.39 -1.25 -20.10
N THR A 326 -5.82 -2.32 -19.53
CA THR A 326 -6.58 -3.34 -18.79
C THR A 326 -6.76 -3.00 -17.31
N LEU A 327 -6.07 -1.96 -16.83
CA LEU A 327 -6.09 -1.51 -15.45
C LEU A 327 -7.17 -0.45 -15.23
N ASN A 328 -7.62 -0.31 -13.98
CA ASN A 328 -8.38 0.86 -13.55
C ASN A 328 -7.46 2.07 -13.36
N HIS A 329 -8.06 3.25 -13.20
CA HIS A 329 -7.33 4.51 -13.26
C HIS A 329 -6.22 4.68 -12.19
N TYR A 330 -6.42 4.15 -10.98
CA TYR A 330 -5.45 4.27 -9.88
C TYR A 330 -4.08 3.67 -10.21
N PRO A 331 -3.92 2.34 -10.39
CA PRO A 331 -2.64 1.74 -10.75
C PRO A 331 -2.15 2.21 -12.11
N SER A 332 -3.03 2.49 -13.09
CA SER A 332 -2.63 3.06 -14.39
C SER A 332 -1.87 4.37 -14.22
N ILE A 333 -2.44 5.36 -13.52
CA ILE A 333 -1.79 6.66 -13.29
C ILE A 333 -0.47 6.49 -12.54
N MET A 334 -0.43 5.62 -11.52
CA MET A 334 0.77 5.38 -10.74
C MET A 334 1.90 4.74 -11.56
N LEU A 335 1.57 3.78 -12.44
CA LEU A 335 2.55 3.17 -13.35
C LEU A 335 3.04 4.16 -14.41
N LYS A 336 2.14 4.95 -14.99
CA LYS A 336 2.51 6.05 -15.91
C LYS A 336 3.43 7.07 -15.23
N TYR A 337 3.18 7.38 -13.96
CA TYR A 337 4.04 8.26 -13.17
C TYR A 337 5.44 7.65 -12.97
N SER A 338 5.54 6.34 -12.71
CA SER A 338 6.84 5.66 -12.64
C SER A 338 7.62 5.71 -13.97
N LEU A 339 6.92 5.64 -15.11
CA LEU A 339 7.53 5.74 -16.44
C LEU A 339 8.04 7.15 -16.75
N LEU A 340 7.34 8.17 -16.27
CA LEU A 340 7.60 9.59 -16.54
C LEU A 340 9.05 10.02 -16.23
N PHE A 341 9.67 9.45 -15.19
CA PHE A 341 11.02 9.84 -14.75
C PHE A 341 12.14 8.88 -15.18
N LYS A 342 11.84 7.89 -16.03
CA LYS A 342 12.89 6.99 -16.58
C LYS A 342 13.75 7.64 -17.67
N SER A 343 13.17 8.53 -18.48
CA SER A 343 13.90 9.34 -19.47
C SER A 343 13.09 10.57 -19.89
N LYS A 344 13.73 11.51 -20.59
CA LYS A 344 13.07 12.72 -21.10
C LYS A 344 12.01 12.38 -22.16
N GLU A 345 12.29 11.39 -22.99
CA GLU A 345 11.38 10.89 -24.02
C GLU A 345 10.13 10.27 -23.40
N LEU A 346 10.29 9.45 -22.37
CA LEU A 346 9.17 8.86 -21.63
C LEU A 346 8.38 9.93 -20.87
N GLN A 347 9.06 10.96 -20.35
CA GLN A 347 8.39 12.09 -19.69
C GLN A 347 7.37 12.75 -20.62
N ARG A 348 7.75 13.01 -21.87
CA ARG A 348 6.88 13.63 -22.88
C ARG A 348 5.65 12.77 -23.21
N ILE A 349 5.82 11.45 -23.27
CA ILE A 349 4.74 10.50 -23.58
C ILE A 349 3.76 10.42 -22.40
N TYR A 350 4.29 10.12 -21.22
CA TYR A 350 3.45 9.71 -20.10
C TYR A 350 2.84 10.88 -19.32
N ILE A 351 3.42 12.09 -19.34
CA ILE A 351 2.75 13.24 -18.72
C ILE A 351 1.44 13.58 -19.43
N GLN A 352 1.43 13.52 -20.77
CA GLN A 352 0.22 13.74 -21.56
C GLN A 352 -0.80 12.63 -21.29
N SER A 353 -0.35 11.38 -21.29
CA SER A 353 -1.19 10.22 -21.01
C SER A 353 -1.83 10.22 -19.61
N ILE A 354 -1.12 10.74 -18.59
CA ILE A 354 -1.69 10.91 -17.24
C ILE A 354 -2.77 11.98 -17.26
N VAL A 355 -2.48 13.16 -17.84
CA VAL A 355 -3.45 14.26 -17.89
C VAL A 355 -4.71 13.88 -18.65
N ASP A 356 -4.59 13.15 -19.75
CA ASP A 356 -5.75 12.70 -20.52
C ASP A 356 -6.62 11.71 -19.73
N GLU A 357 -6.00 10.80 -18.98
CA GLU A 357 -6.73 9.88 -18.10
C GLU A 357 -7.39 10.60 -16.92
N LEU A 358 -6.75 11.61 -16.34
CA LEU A 358 -7.36 12.43 -15.29
C LEU A 358 -8.59 13.21 -15.80
N ARG A 359 -8.54 13.71 -17.04
CA ARG A 359 -9.69 14.34 -17.70
C ARG A 359 -10.83 13.36 -17.91
N GLU A 360 -10.51 12.17 -18.40
CA GLU A 360 -11.49 11.10 -18.63
C GLU A 360 -12.18 10.68 -17.32
N ALA A 361 -11.39 10.45 -16.27
CA ALA A 361 -11.93 9.99 -14.99
C ALA A 361 -12.67 11.10 -14.23
N ASN A 362 -12.28 12.37 -14.40
CA ASN A 362 -12.85 13.55 -13.75
C ASN A 362 -13.09 13.34 -12.23
N ASN A 363 -12.10 12.76 -11.55
CA ASN A 363 -12.18 12.37 -10.14
C ASN A 363 -11.11 13.11 -9.33
N SER A 364 -11.51 13.87 -8.30
CA SER A 364 -10.57 14.65 -7.50
C SER A 364 -9.61 13.80 -6.67
N ASP A 365 -9.96 12.57 -6.30
CA ASP A 365 -9.04 11.68 -5.59
C ASP A 365 -7.88 11.28 -6.52
N LEU A 366 -8.18 10.95 -7.78
CA LEU A 366 -7.16 10.62 -8.79
C LEU A 366 -6.23 11.80 -9.09
N ASP A 367 -6.76 13.03 -9.13
CA ASP A 367 -5.95 14.24 -9.31
C ASP A 367 -4.85 14.35 -8.23
N SER A 368 -5.11 13.85 -7.01
CA SER A 368 -4.10 13.85 -5.92
C SER A 368 -2.87 12.99 -6.22
N TYR A 369 -3.02 11.93 -7.03
CA TYR A 369 -1.92 11.05 -7.45
C TYR A 369 -0.99 11.71 -8.48
N LEU A 370 -1.39 12.84 -9.07
CA LEU A 370 -0.51 13.72 -9.83
C LEU A 370 0.02 14.87 -8.97
N PHE A 371 -0.86 15.54 -8.20
CA PHE A 371 -0.49 16.75 -7.48
C PHE A 371 0.47 16.50 -6.33
N GLY A 372 0.20 15.49 -5.49
CA GLY A 372 1.04 15.16 -4.34
C GLY A 372 2.47 14.81 -4.78
N PRO A 373 2.66 13.78 -5.62
CA PRO A 373 3.97 13.40 -6.13
C PRO A 373 4.73 14.51 -6.86
N LEU A 374 4.08 15.30 -7.72
CA LEU A 374 4.74 16.43 -8.37
C LEU A 374 5.09 17.55 -7.39
N SER A 375 4.23 17.83 -6.41
CA SER A 375 4.51 18.84 -5.36
C SER A 375 5.79 18.48 -4.61
N MET A 376 5.91 17.21 -4.18
CA MET A 376 7.12 16.67 -3.55
C MET A 376 8.34 16.78 -4.47
N GLY A 377 8.20 16.38 -5.74
CA GLY A 377 9.29 16.46 -6.71
C GLY A 377 9.77 17.90 -6.96
N TYR A 378 8.86 18.87 -7.09
CA TYR A 378 9.22 20.27 -7.28
C TYR A 378 9.81 20.89 -6.01
N GLN A 379 9.38 20.45 -4.83
CA GLN A 379 9.99 20.85 -3.56
C GLN A 379 11.44 20.36 -3.47
N GLY A 380 11.72 19.12 -3.90
CA GLY A 380 13.07 18.53 -3.84
C GLY A 380 14.02 19.00 -4.95
N THR A 381 13.54 19.09 -6.19
CA THR A 381 14.38 19.39 -7.38
C THR A 381 14.31 20.86 -7.82
N GLY A 382 13.25 21.57 -7.47
CA GLY A 382 13.00 22.92 -7.96
C GLY A 382 12.42 22.96 -9.38
N LYS A 383 12.44 24.15 -9.99
CA LYS A 383 11.63 24.48 -11.18
C LYS A 383 11.90 23.67 -12.45
N ASN A 384 13.00 22.91 -12.48
CA ASN A 384 13.49 22.16 -13.63
C ASN A 384 13.15 20.66 -13.56
N LEU A 385 12.28 20.23 -12.64
CA LEU A 385 11.84 18.83 -12.54
C LEU A 385 11.30 18.26 -13.86
N LEU A 386 10.42 19.03 -14.52
CA LEU A 386 9.82 18.67 -15.80
C LEU A 386 10.48 19.47 -16.92
N GLU A 387 10.68 18.81 -18.07
CA GLU A 387 11.05 19.45 -19.33
C GLU A 387 10.01 20.51 -19.70
N PRO A 388 10.38 21.59 -20.42
CA PRO A 388 9.48 22.70 -20.70
C PRO A 388 8.16 22.30 -21.35
N GLU A 389 8.17 21.34 -22.28
CA GLU A 389 6.95 20.85 -22.93
C GLU A 389 6.05 20.10 -21.95
N SER A 390 6.62 19.19 -21.16
CA SER A 390 5.91 18.43 -20.12
C SER A 390 5.33 19.34 -19.03
N LYS A 391 6.10 20.36 -18.62
CA LYS A 391 5.66 21.37 -17.66
C LYS A 391 4.45 22.14 -18.18
N LYS A 392 4.43 22.48 -19.48
CA LYS A 392 3.31 23.18 -20.10
C LYS A 392 2.02 22.35 -20.06
N VAL A 393 2.10 21.05 -20.33
CA VAL A 393 0.95 20.12 -20.23
C VAL A 393 0.32 20.18 -18.85
N VAL A 394 1.14 20.08 -17.79
CA VAL A 394 0.66 20.19 -16.40
C VAL A 394 0.06 21.58 -16.12
N MET A 395 0.74 22.65 -16.53
CA MET A 395 0.24 24.02 -16.32
C MET A 395 -1.11 24.27 -16.99
N ASP A 396 -1.30 23.76 -18.20
CA ASP A 396 -2.55 23.93 -18.95
C ASP A 396 -3.69 23.14 -18.28
N TYR A 397 -3.41 21.92 -17.80
CA TYR A 397 -4.35 21.14 -17.01
C TYR A 397 -4.73 21.82 -15.67
N LEU A 398 -3.75 22.36 -14.93
CA LEU A 398 -4.00 23.07 -13.67
C LEU A 398 -4.85 24.34 -13.87
N LYS A 399 -4.72 25.02 -15.01
CA LYS A 399 -5.58 26.16 -15.38
C LYS A 399 -7.00 25.70 -15.72
N GLU A 400 -7.12 24.63 -16.51
CA GLU A 400 -8.39 24.03 -16.93
C GLU A 400 -9.27 23.68 -15.72
N ILE A 401 -8.69 23.01 -14.73
CA ILE A 401 -9.41 22.54 -13.54
C ILE A 401 -9.46 23.55 -12.39
N LYS A 402 -8.91 24.77 -12.55
CA LYS A 402 -8.78 25.75 -11.46
C LYS A 402 -10.07 25.95 -10.68
N TYR A 403 -11.20 26.04 -11.38
CA TYR A 403 -12.51 26.22 -10.74
C TYR A 403 -12.81 25.13 -9.70
N LYS A 404 -12.50 23.87 -10.03
CA LYS A 404 -12.76 22.66 -9.22
C LYS A 404 -12.26 22.80 -7.78
N TYR A 405 -11.12 23.46 -7.60
CA TYR A 405 -10.42 23.58 -6.32
C TYR A 405 -10.56 24.94 -5.64
N THR A 406 -11.37 25.85 -6.20
CA THR A 406 -11.79 27.06 -5.48
C THR A 406 -12.81 26.73 -4.39
N GLU A 407 -12.93 27.57 -3.37
CA GLU A 407 -13.99 27.42 -2.35
C GLU A 407 -15.39 27.28 -2.95
N LYS A 408 -15.65 28.04 -4.02
CA LYS A 408 -16.92 27.96 -4.75
C LYS A 408 -17.07 26.64 -5.48
N GLY A 409 -16.06 26.19 -6.22
CA GLY A 409 -16.11 24.92 -6.95
C GLY A 409 -16.22 23.68 -6.05
N ILE A 410 -15.68 23.74 -4.83
CA ILE A 410 -15.88 22.72 -3.79
C ILE A 410 -17.36 22.72 -3.34
N LYS A 411 -17.89 23.89 -2.98
CA LYS A 411 -19.29 24.03 -2.52
C LYS A 411 -20.32 23.67 -3.59
N ASP A 412 -20.03 23.96 -4.85
CA ASP A 412 -20.93 23.70 -5.98
C ASP A 412 -21.03 22.20 -6.34
N ASN A 413 -20.12 21.35 -5.87
CA ASN A 413 -20.15 19.91 -6.13
C ASN A 413 -19.91 19.07 -4.85
N PRO A 414 -20.91 19.00 -3.94
CA PRO A 414 -20.77 18.28 -2.68
C PRO A 414 -20.67 16.75 -2.85
N LYS A 415 -20.99 16.19 -4.03
CA LYS A 415 -20.86 14.75 -4.30
C LYS A 415 -19.39 14.32 -4.49
N ASP A 416 -18.53 15.25 -4.86
CA ASP A 416 -17.10 15.04 -5.07
C ASP A 416 -16.36 15.62 -3.85
N PHE A 417 -16.54 15.00 -2.69
CA PHE A 417 -15.98 15.48 -1.42
C PHE A 417 -14.44 15.51 -1.43
N HIS A 418 -13.82 14.72 -2.31
CA HIS A 418 -12.38 14.70 -2.54
C HIS A 418 -11.83 16.04 -3.06
N ARG A 419 -12.66 16.94 -3.63
CA ARG A 419 -12.20 18.29 -4.01
C ARG A 419 -11.58 19.03 -2.83
N ALA A 420 -12.18 18.88 -1.65
CA ALA A 420 -11.69 19.53 -0.44
C ALA A 420 -10.36 18.93 0.05
N THR A 421 -10.20 17.60 -0.06
CA THR A 421 -8.96 16.91 0.37
C THR A 421 -7.83 17.09 -0.62
N THR A 422 -8.14 17.25 -1.92
CA THR A 422 -7.14 17.39 -2.99
C THR A 422 -6.71 18.85 -3.23
N ALA A 423 -7.58 19.84 -2.96
CA ALA A 423 -7.28 21.25 -3.20
C ALA A 423 -5.94 21.73 -2.61
N PRO A 424 -5.53 21.31 -1.41
CA PRO A 424 -4.26 21.77 -0.84
C PRO A 424 -3.04 21.29 -1.63
N TYR A 425 -3.04 20.05 -2.12
CA TYR A 425 -1.99 19.55 -3.01
C TYR A 425 -1.97 20.30 -4.35
N TYR A 426 -3.14 20.68 -4.86
CA TYR A 426 -3.24 21.56 -6.03
C TYR A 426 -2.53 22.90 -5.78
N PHE A 427 -2.81 23.57 -4.66
CA PHE A 427 -2.20 24.87 -4.33
C PHE A 427 -0.71 24.78 -3.99
N GLU A 428 -0.27 23.71 -3.32
CA GLU A 428 1.15 23.45 -3.09
C GLU A 428 1.90 23.27 -4.41
N LEU A 429 1.33 22.49 -5.35
CA LEU A 429 1.93 22.31 -6.66
C LEU A 429 2.05 23.65 -7.41
N LEU A 430 1.00 24.49 -7.43
CA LEU A 430 1.06 25.83 -8.03
C LEU A 430 2.21 26.66 -7.42
N LYS A 431 2.30 26.68 -6.09
CA LYS A 431 3.33 27.41 -5.35
C LYS A 431 4.74 26.94 -5.74
N HIS A 432 4.98 25.62 -5.73
CA HIS A 432 6.29 25.05 -6.05
C HIS A 432 6.66 25.20 -7.52
N MET A 433 5.68 25.18 -8.43
CA MET A 433 5.87 25.47 -9.86
C MET A 433 6.09 26.97 -10.16
N SER A 434 5.78 27.85 -9.21
CA SER A 434 5.81 29.32 -9.33
C SER A 434 4.84 29.88 -10.37
N ILE A 435 3.58 29.45 -10.31
CA ILE A 435 2.52 29.81 -11.27
C ILE A 435 1.26 30.37 -10.61
#